data_AF-A0AAE1ETL5-F1
#
_entry.id   AF-A0AAE1ETL5-F1
#
_cell.length_a   1.000
_cell.length_b   1.000
_cell.length_c   1.000
_cell.angle_alpha   90.00
_cell.angle_beta   90.00
_cell.angle_gamma   90.00
#
_symmetry.space_group_name_H-M   'P 1'
#
loop_
_entity.id
_entity.type
_entity.pdbx_description
1 polymer ?
#
loop_
_entity_poly.entity_id
_entity_poly.type
_entity_poly.pdbx_seq_one_letter_code
_entity_poly.pdbx_strand_id
1 'polypeptide(L)'
;MSYFINLTNVEAAAGRTLYNISYNLVMPFEGNFQGFNWVQWFDKNWGLVFYMVGAYMAVIFGLQAWMENRRAFELRKQLFVWNVILAVFSLYGGLRSVHELHYVYSNFGLYSTYCLNGLR
;
A
#
# COMPACT_ATOMS: atom_id res chain seq x y z
N MET A 1 -27.25 -2.12 -15.02
CA MET A 1 -27.69 -3.41 -14.43
C MET A 1 -28.04 -4.42 -15.54
N SER A 2 -27.06 -4.83 -16.38
CA SER A 2 -27.24 -5.98 -17.31
C SER A 2 -26.00 -6.39 -18.13
N TYR A 3 -24.88 -5.65 -18.10
CA TYR A 3 -23.62 -6.04 -18.80
C TYR A 3 -22.61 -6.80 -17.92
N PHE A 4 -23.00 -7.20 -16.70
CA PHE A 4 -22.12 -7.78 -15.67
C PHE A 4 -21.89 -9.30 -15.75
N ILE A 5 -22.38 -10.02 -16.78
CA ILE A 5 -22.43 -11.50 -16.74
C ILE A 5 -21.43 -12.18 -17.70
N ASN A 6 -20.82 -11.48 -18.65
CA ASN A 6 -19.94 -12.12 -19.65
C ASN A 6 -18.45 -11.75 -19.57
N LEU A 7 -18.04 -11.01 -18.54
CA LEU A 7 -16.65 -10.61 -18.32
C LEU A 7 -15.91 -11.49 -17.30
N THR A 8 -16.62 -12.25 -16.47
CA THR A 8 -16.01 -13.12 -15.44
C THR A 8 -15.05 -14.17 -15.99
N ASN A 9 -15.29 -14.69 -17.20
CA ASN A 9 -14.42 -15.69 -17.84
C ASN A 9 -13.15 -15.06 -18.45
N VAL A 10 -13.23 -13.82 -18.92
CA VAL A 10 -12.08 -13.05 -19.46
C VAL A 10 -11.26 -12.47 -18.31
N GLU A 11 -11.91 -12.00 -17.24
CA GLU A 11 -11.31 -11.50 -16.00
C GLU A 11 -10.67 -12.63 -15.19
N ALA A 12 -11.28 -13.83 -15.14
CA ALA A 12 -10.64 -15.00 -14.54
C ALA A 12 -9.47 -15.50 -15.40
N ALA A 13 -9.53 -15.41 -16.73
CA ALA A 13 -8.40 -15.73 -17.59
C ALA A 13 -7.25 -14.73 -17.40
N ALA A 14 -7.53 -13.43 -17.30
CA ALA A 14 -6.54 -12.37 -17.04
C ALA A 14 -5.96 -12.43 -15.62
N GLY A 15 -6.80 -12.65 -14.60
CA GLY A 15 -6.38 -12.84 -13.21
C GLY A 15 -5.60 -14.14 -13.00
N ARG A 16 -5.97 -15.23 -13.69
CA ARG A 16 -5.19 -16.48 -13.67
C ARG A 16 -3.91 -16.40 -14.49
N THR A 17 -3.84 -15.60 -15.57
CA THR A 17 -2.60 -15.42 -16.33
C THR A 17 -1.63 -14.42 -15.67
N LEU A 18 -2.12 -13.40 -14.96
CA LEU A 18 -1.29 -12.52 -14.12
C LEU A 18 -0.78 -13.21 -12.85
N TYR A 19 -1.60 -14.07 -12.23
CA TYR A 19 -1.16 -14.91 -11.10
C TYR A 19 -0.22 -16.04 -11.55
N ASN A 20 -0.32 -16.50 -12.80
CA ASN A 20 0.59 -17.48 -13.39
C ASN A 20 1.79 -16.82 -14.10
N ILE A 21 2.15 -15.61 -13.68
CA ILE A 21 3.50 -15.11 -13.91
C ILE A 21 4.38 -15.85 -12.91
N SER A 22 5.17 -16.80 -13.41
CA SER A 22 6.17 -17.51 -12.62
C SER A 22 7.35 -16.57 -12.35
N TYR A 23 7.17 -15.58 -11.48
CA TYR A 23 8.24 -14.68 -11.09
C TYR A 23 9.06 -15.31 -9.95
N ASN A 24 10.36 -15.51 -10.19
CA ASN A 24 11.33 -15.92 -9.16
C ASN A 24 11.61 -14.83 -8.10
N LEU A 25 10.76 -13.81 -8.01
CA LEU A 25 10.92 -12.66 -7.11
C LEU A 25 9.97 -12.70 -5.91
N VAL A 26 9.10 -13.72 -5.80
CA VAL A 26 8.33 -13.96 -4.57
C VAL A 26 9.34 -14.30 -3.49
N MET A 27 9.51 -13.42 -2.51
CA MET A 27 10.36 -13.74 -1.38
C MET A 27 9.68 -14.84 -0.56
N PRO A 28 10.42 -15.76 0.07
CA PRO A 28 9.84 -16.89 0.80
C PRO A 28 8.90 -16.47 1.95
N PHE A 29 9.02 -15.23 2.44
CA PHE A 29 8.08 -14.65 3.42
C PHE A 29 6.77 -14.12 2.80
N GLU A 30 6.76 -13.73 1.53
CA GLU A 30 5.56 -13.26 0.83
C GLU A 30 4.63 -14.44 0.47
N GLY A 31 5.18 -15.62 0.23
CA GLY A 31 4.40 -16.81 -0.15
C GLY A 31 3.38 -17.27 0.88
N ASN A 32 3.57 -16.93 2.16
CA ASN A 32 2.63 -17.25 3.25
C ASN A 32 1.77 -16.05 3.68
N PHE A 33 1.87 -14.90 3.00
CA PHE A 33 1.16 -13.70 3.39
C PHE A 33 -0.29 -13.71 2.88
N GLN A 34 -1.25 -13.93 3.79
CA GLN A 34 -2.68 -13.90 3.47
C GLN A 34 -3.22 -12.45 3.43
N GLY A 35 -2.86 -11.69 2.39
CA GLY A 35 -3.28 -10.29 2.24
C GLY A 35 -4.80 -10.08 2.16
N PHE A 36 -5.53 -11.06 1.61
CA PHE A 36 -6.99 -10.96 1.42
C PHE A 36 -7.78 -10.83 2.72
N ASN A 37 -7.35 -11.49 3.80
CA ASN A 37 -8.00 -11.41 5.10
C ASN A 37 -7.94 -9.99 5.68
N TRP A 38 -6.82 -9.28 5.49
CA TRP A 38 -6.64 -7.90 5.93
C TRP A 38 -7.50 -6.93 5.14
N VAL A 39 -7.62 -7.14 3.82
CA VAL A 39 -8.49 -6.31 2.96
C VAL A 39 -9.96 -6.46 3.38
N GLN A 40 -10.43 -7.70 3.59
CA GLN A 40 -11.79 -7.94 4.06
C GLN A 40 -12.05 -7.37 5.45
N TRP A 41 -11.06 -7.43 6.35
CA TRP A 41 -11.17 -6.84 7.68
C TRP A 41 -11.28 -5.31 7.61
N PHE A 42 -10.49 -4.67 6.75
CA PHE A 42 -10.53 -3.23 6.56
C PHE A 42 -11.84 -2.75 5.93
N ASP A 43 -12.36 -3.48 4.93
CA ASP A 43 -13.65 -3.17 4.30
C ASP A 43 -14.80 -3.19 5.32
N LYS A 44 -14.78 -4.15 6.24
CA LYS A 44 -15.77 -4.24 7.34
C LYS A 44 -15.61 -3.14 8.39
N ASN A 45 -14.40 -2.63 8.60
CA ASN A 45 -14.05 -1.69 9.66
C ASN A 45 -13.55 -0.34 9.14
N TRP A 46 -13.98 0.08 7.95
CA TRP A 46 -13.50 1.29 7.29
C TRP A 46 -13.69 2.57 8.15
N GLY A 47 -14.74 2.61 8.97
CA GLY A 47 -15.02 3.72 9.88
C GLY A 47 -13.95 3.93 10.96
N LEU A 48 -13.13 2.92 11.25
CA LEU A 48 -12.03 2.99 12.21
C LEU A 48 -11.00 4.06 11.84
N VAL A 49 -10.88 4.39 10.55
CA VAL A 49 -10.00 5.46 10.05
C VAL A 49 -10.41 6.81 10.63
N PHE A 50 -11.70 7.13 10.73
CA PHE A 50 -12.14 8.41 11.28
C PHE A 50 -11.81 8.54 12.76
N TYR A 51 -11.96 7.45 13.52
CA TYR A 51 -11.58 7.42 14.93
C TYR A 51 -10.08 7.66 15.11
N MET A 52 -9.24 7.05 14.27
CA MET A 52 -7.79 7.25 14.30
C MET A 52 -7.40 8.69 13.94
N VAL A 53 -8.03 9.29 12.93
CA VAL A 53 -7.79 10.70 12.55
C VAL A 53 -8.23 11.65 13.66
N GLY A 54 -9.41 11.42 14.26
CA GLY A 54 -9.89 12.22 15.38
C GLY A 54 -8.94 12.16 16.59
N ALA A 55 -8.49 10.95 16.94
CA ALA A 55 -7.52 10.75 18.00
C ALA A 55 -6.17 11.44 17.70
N TYR A 56 -5.67 11.33 16.46
CA TYR A 56 -4.45 12.01 16.04
C TYR A 56 -4.56 13.53 16.20
N MET A 57 -5.66 14.13 15.74
CA MET A 57 -5.90 15.58 15.88
C MET A 57 -5.97 16.00 17.34
N ALA A 58 -6.67 15.25 18.19
CA ALA A 58 -6.76 15.52 19.62
C ALA A 58 -5.38 15.49 20.30
N VAL A 59 -4.53 14.51 19.94
CA VAL A 59 -3.16 14.40 20.45
C VAL A 59 -2.30 15.59 20.02
N ILE A 60 -2.35 16.00 18.74
CA ILE A 60 -1.56 17.13 18.24
C ILE A 60 -1.96 18.44 18.91
N PHE A 61 -3.25 18.77 18.98
CA PHE A 61 -3.71 20.00 19.63
C PHE A 61 -3.47 19.98 21.14
N GLY A 62 -3.65 18.82 21.79
CA GLY A 62 -3.34 18.65 23.21
C GLY A 62 -1.85 18.86 23.51
N LEU A 63 -0.97 18.28 22.69
CA LEU A 63 0.48 18.50 22.78
C LEU A 63 0.85 19.97 22.55
N GLN A 64 0.22 20.64 21.59
CA GLN A 64 0.47 22.04 21.28
C GLN A 64 0.12 22.95 22.47
N ALA A 65 -1.07 22.79 23.07
CA ALA A 65 -1.49 23.54 24.25
C ALA A 65 -0.58 23.26 25.47
N TRP A 66 -0.11 22.02 25.62
CA TRP A 66 0.83 21.65 26.68
C TRP A 66 2.23 22.26 26.50
N MET A 67 2.68 22.43 25.26
CA MET A 67 3.99 23.01 24.94
C MET A 67 4.02 24.54 24.94
N GLU A 68 2.86 25.23 25.00
CA GLU A 68 2.79 26.70 24.99
C GLU A 68 3.57 27.36 26.14
N ASN A 69 3.64 26.69 27.30
CA ASN A 69 4.36 27.17 28.48
C ASN A 69 5.79 26.60 28.62
N ARG A 70 6.31 25.87 27.62
CA ARG A 70 7.64 25.23 27.69
C ARG A 70 8.53 25.58 26.50
N ARG A 71 9.84 25.49 26.69
CA ARG A 71 10.82 25.64 25.59
C ARG A 71 10.69 24.48 24.60
N ALA A 72 10.86 24.79 23.31
CA ALA A 72 10.83 23.81 22.24
C ALA A 72 11.85 22.70 22.45
N PHE A 73 11.45 21.45 22.20
CA PHE A 73 12.35 20.32 22.27
C PHE A 73 13.29 20.29 21.06
N GLU A 74 14.57 20.05 21.31
CA GLU A 74 15.57 19.81 20.26
C GLU A 74 15.44 18.37 19.72
N LEU A 75 14.44 18.13 18.87
CA LEU A 75 14.18 16.81 18.29
C LEU A 75 15.06 16.49 17.06
N ARG A 76 16.09 17.30 16.75
CA ARG A 76 16.88 17.17 15.51
C ARG A 76 17.44 15.77 15.28
N LYS A 77 18.01 15.14 16.33
CA LYS A 77 18.56 13.78 16.23
C LYS A 77 17.46 12.73 15.99
N GLN A 78 16.34 12.87 16.68
CA GLN A 78 15.21 11.94 16.55
C GLN A 78 14.55 12.06 15.17
N LEU A 79 14.34 13.28 14.68
CA LEU A 79 13.82 13.54 13.33
C LEU A 79 14.78 13.00 12.26
N PHE A 80 16.09 13.13 12.46
CA PHE A 80 17.07 12.57 11.54
C PHE A 80 16.95 11.05 11.46
N VAL A 81 16.90 10.35 12.61
CA VAL A 81 16.72 8.89 12.65
C VAL A 81 15.41 8.48 11.99
N TRP A 82 14.31 9.19 12.27
CA TRP A 82 13.00 8.91 11.67
C TRP A 82 13.03 9.05 10.14
N ASN A 83 13.63 10.13 9.63
CA ASN A 83 13.76 10.35 8.20
C ASN A 83 14.63 9.28 7.52
N VAL A 84 15.70 8.81 8.18
CA VAL A 84 16.53 7.71 7.66
C VAL A 84 15.74 6.41 7.57
N ILE A 85 14.97 6.06 8.61
CA ILE A 85 14.11 4.86 8.59
C ILE A 85 13.10 4.95 7.45
N LEU A 86 12.42 6.10 7.29
CA LEU A 86 11.48 6.31 6.19
C LEU A 86 12.17 6.24 4.82
N ALA A 87 13.39 6.76 4.68
CA ALA A 87 14.14 6.69 3.43
C ALA A 87 14.51 5.25 3.05
N VAL A 88 14.97 4.44 4.02
CA VAL A 88 15.27 3.02 3.78
C VAL A 88 14.02 2.25 3.40
N PHE A 89 12.91 2.47 4.12
CA PHE A 89 11.63 1.85 3.81
C PHE A 89 11.14 2.24 2.40
N SER A 90 11.22 3.52 2.05
CA SER A 90 10.82 4.03 0.75
C SER A 90 11.71 3.48 -0.38
N LEU A 91 13.02 3.39 -0.18
CA LEU A 91 13.94 2.82 -1.15
C LEU A 91 13.64 1.34 -1.39
N TYR A 92 13.42 0.57 -0.32
CA TYR A 92 13.10 -0.85 -0.42
C TYR A 92 11.78 -1.08 -1.17
N GLY A 93 10.73 -0.34 -0.80
CA GLY A 93 9.43 -0.40 -1.49
C GLY A 93 9.54 0.04 -2.95
N GLY A 94 10.32 1.08 -3.23
CA GLY A 94 10.56 1.56 -4.59
C GLY A 94 11.27 0.53 -5.46
N LEU A 95 12.34 -0.10 -4.97
CA LEU A 95 13.05 -1.15 -5.71
C LEU A 95 12.14 -2.36 -6.01
N ARG A 96 11.28 -2.74 -5.07
CA ARG A 96 10.32 -3.83 -5.26
C ARG A 96 9.28 -3.47 -6.33
N SER A 97 8.66 -2.29 -6.23
CA SER A 97 7.66 -1.80 -7.18
C SER A 97 8.26 -1.60 -8.58
N VAL A 98 9.48 -1.06 -8.67
CA VAL A 98 10.18 -0.84 -9.95
C VAL A 98 10.51 -2.16 -10.64
N HIS A 99 10.93 -3.20 -9.91
CA HIS A 99 11.16 -4.52 -10.52
C HIS A 99 9.89 -5.13 -11.09
N GLU A 100 8.76 -5.02 -10.39
CA GLU A 100 7.47 -5.51 -10.91
C GLU A 100 7.02 -4.71 -12.13
N LEU A 101 7.11 -3.39 -12.06
CA LEU A 101 6.77 -2.50 -13.18
C LEU A 101 7.67 -2.75 -14.39
N HIS A 102 8.97 -2.94 -14.20
CA HIS A 102 9.91 -3.25 -15.27
C HIS A 102 9.57 -4.60 -15.93
N TYR A 103 9.26 -5.62 -15.14
CA TYR A 103 8.86 -6.93 -15.66
C TYR A 103 7.58 -6.83 -16.50
N VAL A 104 6.55 -6.13 -16.01
CA VAL A 104 5.29 -5.95 -16.75
C VAL A 104 5.51 -5.13 -18.01
N TYR A 105 6.31 -4.07 -17.93
CA TYR A 105 6.65 -3.22 -19.08
C TYR A 105 7.35 -4.01 -20.19
N SER A 106 8.34 -4.84 -19.88
CA SER A 106 9.08 -5.61 -20.88
C SER A 106 8.25 -6.72 -21.55
N ASN A 107 7.29 -7.31 -20.84
CA ASN A 107 6.51 -8.45 -21.36
C ASN A 107 5.17 -8.05 -21.99
N PHE A 108 4.51 -7.00 -21.49
CA PHE A 108 3.14 -6.64 -21.88
C PHE A 108 2.99 -5.19 -22.37
N GLY A 109 4.06 -4.39 -22.31
CA GLY A 109 4.07 -2.99 -22.74
C GLY A 109 3.36 -2.03 -21.78
N LEU A 110 3.37 -0.72 -22.11
CA LEU A 110 2.80 0.33 -21.25
C LEU A 110 1.28 0.21 -21.08
N TYR A 111 0.57 -0.23 -22.11
CA TYR A 111 -0.89 -0.30 -22.09
C TYR A 111 -1.42 -1.21 -20.98
N SER A 112 -0.81 -2.37 -20.76
CA SER A 112 -1.19 -3.28 -19.68
C SER A 112 -0.84 -2.74 -18.28
N THR A 113 0.11 -1.81 -18.15
CA THR A 113 0.48 -1.24 -16.83
C THR A 113 -0.57 -0.24 -16.32
N TYR A 114 -1.24 0.50 -17.23
CA TYR A 114 -2.20 1.55 -16.85
C TYR A 114 -3.67 1.18 -17.10
N CYS A 115 -3.96 0.31 -18.08
CA CYS A 115 -5.33 0.04 -18.50
C CYS A 115 -5.93 -1.24 -17.91
N LEU A 116 -5.14 -2.05 -17.19
CA LEU A 116 -5.66 -3.10 -16.31
C LEU A 116 -6.08 -2.47 -14.97
N ASN A 117 -7.16 -1.70 -15.01
CA ASN A 117 -7.75 -1.08 -13.83
C ASN A 117 -9.06 -1.80 -13.48
N GLY A 118 -9.11 -2.39 -12.28
CA GLY A 118 -10.35 -2.73 -11.60
C GLY A 118 -10.91 -4.14 -11.85
N LEU A 119 -10.24 -5.14 -11.27
CA LEU A 119 -10.97 -6.28 -10.71
C LEU A 119 -11.82 -5.75 -9.54
N ARG A 120 -13.12 -5.58 -9.76
CA ARG A 120 -14.12 -5.64 -8.69
C ARG A 120 -15.05 -6.80 -8.95
#